data_AF-A0A2N2BVV4-F1
#
_entry.id   AF-A0A2N2BVV4-F1
#
_cell.length_a   1.000
_cell.length_b   1.000
_cell.length_c   1.000
_cell.angle_alpha   90.00
_cell.angle_beta   90.00
_cell.angle_gamma   90.00
#
_symmetry.space_group_name_H-M   'P 1'
#
loop_
_entity.id
_entity.type
_entity.pdbx_description
1 polymer ?
#
loop_
_entity_poly.entity_id
_entity_poly.type
_entity_poly.pdbx_seq_one_letter_code
_entity_poly.pdbx_strand_id
1 'polypeptide(L)' 'MSETTFPQHVSLAMAYVPYQPFEHLYDGETALEKGTFFKALDMPFKGGKDGRR' A
#
# COMPACT_ATOMS: atom_id res chain seq x y z
N MET A 1 -6.25 -17.62 -11.88
CA MET A 1 -7.27 -16.57 -12.00
C MET A 1 -6.52 -15.27 -12.22
N SER A 2 -6.71 -14.59 -13.36
CA SER A 2 -6.07 -13.29 -13.57
C SER A 2 -6.78 -12.26 -12.69
N GLU A 3 -6.19 -11.89 -11.56
CA GLU A 3 -6.68 -10.79 -10.73
C GLU A 3 -6.53 -9.49 -11.52
N THR A 4 -7.63 -8.98 -12.05
CA THR A 4 -7.64 -7.68 -12.73
C THR A 4 -7.55 -6.59 -11.66
N THR A 5 -6.63 -5.64 -11.81
CA THR A 5 -6.46 -4.51 -10.88
C THR A 5 -7.71 -3.61 -10.79
N PHE A 6 -8.61 -3.72 -11.77
CA PHE A 6 -9.81 -2.89 -11.89
C PHE A 6 -11.10 -3.71 -11.73
N PRO A 7 -12.18 -3.09 -11.20
CA PRO A 7 -13.53 -3.67 -11.20
C PRO A 7 -14.05 -3.94 -12.62
N GLN A 8 -15.02 -4.85 -12.77
CA GLN A 8 -15.66 -5.14 -14.06
C GLN A 8 -16.29 -3.91 -14.73
N HIS A 9 -16.78 -2.95 -13.94
CA HIS A 9 -17.26 -1.66 -14.42
C HIS A 9 -16.45 -0.54 -13.76
N VAL A 10 -15.61 0.13 -14.56
CA VAL A 10 -14.82 1.28 -14.13
C VAL A 10 -15.56 2.57 -14.45
N SER A 11 -15.76 3.39 -13.42
CA SER A 11 -16.21 4.77 -13.53
C SER A 11 -15.03 5.67 -13.87
N LEU A 12 -15.21 6.54 -14.85
CA LEU A 12 -14.23 7.57 -15.17
C LEU A 12 -14.10 8.55 -14.00
N ALA A 13 -12.90 9.14 -13.85
CA ALA A 13 -12.57 10.10 -12.79
C ALA A 13 -12.61 9.56 -11.34
N MET A 14 -12.60 8.23 -11.15
CA MET A 14 -12.40 7.60 -9.84
C MET A 14 -10.96 7.12 -9.69
N ALA A 15 -10.41 7.24 -8.48
CA ALA A 15 -9.16 6.60 -8.10
C ALA A 15 -9.45 5.18 -7.59
N TYR A 16 -8.72 4.19 -8.11
CA TYR A 16 -8.83 2.80 -7.72
C TYR A 16 -7.58 2.37 -6.96
N VAL A 17 -7.78 1.70 -5.83
CA VAL A 17 -6.68 1.11 -5.04
C VAL A 17 -6.46 -0.32 -5.54
N PRO A 18 -5.24 -0.69 -5.96
CA PRO A 18 -4.94 -2.05 -6.37
C PRO A 18 -5.08 -3.02 -5.19
N TYR A 19 -5.38 -4.28 -5.47
CA TYR A 19 -5.31 -5.32 -4.45
C TYR A 19 -3.86 -5.44 -3.94
N GLN A 20 -3.70 -5.47 -2.62
CA GLN A 20 -2.40 -5.65 -1.98
C GLN A 20 -2.26 -7.11 -1.51
N PRO A 21 -1.42 -7.93 -2.15
CA PRO A 21 -1.19 -9.30 -1.72
C PRO A 21 -0.45 -9.36 -0.37
N PHE A 22 -0.64 -10.47 0.35
CA PHE A 22 0.06 -10.75 1.61
C PHE A 22 1.47 -11.28 1.32
N GLU A 23 2.37 -10.37 0.97
CA GLU A 23 3.76 -10.66 0.67
C GLU A 23 4.72 -9.84 1.53
N HIS A 24 5.90 -10.42 1.79
CA HIS A 24 6.99 -9.74 2.53
C HIS A 24 6.53 -9.10 3.85
N LEU A 25 5.91 -9.90 4.71
CA LEU A 25 5.37 -9.43 5.99
C LEU A 25 6.44 -9.36 7.09
N TYR A 26 6.21 -8.49 8.06
CA TYR A 26 6.84 -8.58 9.38
C TYR A 26 6.23 -9.73 10.19
N ASP A 27 6.98 -10.23 11.17
CA ASP A 27 6.42 -11.07 12.24
C ASP A 27 5.49 -10.23 13.15
N GLY A 28 4.77 -10.89 14.05
CA GLY A 28 3.73 -10.25 14.86
C GLY A 28 4.24 -9.15 15.80
N GLU A 29 5.39 -9.35 16.44
CA GLU A 29 5.94 -8.37 17.38
C GLU A 29 6.44 -7.14 16.63
N THR A 30 7.20 -7.36 15.56
CA THR A 30 7.69 -6.25 14.71
C THR A 30 6.53 -5.50 14.05
N ALA A 31 5.50 -6.19 13.56
CA ALA A 31 4.34 -5.57 12.94
C ALA A 31 3.57 -4.67 13.93
N LEU A 32 3.47 -5.09 15.20
CA LEU A 32 2.86 -4.30 16.26
C LEU A 32 3.64 -3.01 16.53
N GLU A 33 4.98 -3.09 16.58
CA GLU A 33 5.85 -1.91 16.74
C GLU A 33 5.73 -0.94 15.56
N LYS A 34 5.71 -1.47 14.32
CA LYS A 34 5.64 -0.68 13.09
C LYS A 34 4.24 -0.15 12.75
N GLY A 35 3.19 -0.74 13.33
CA GLY A 35 1.80 -0.41 13.02
C GLY A 35 1.30 -0.96 11.68
N THR A 36 2.05 -1.87 11.06
CA THR A 36 1.67 -2.55 9.81
C THR A 36 2.40 -3.88 9.67
N PHE A 37 1.71 -4.91 9.16
CA PHE A 37 2.37 -6.16 8.74
C PHE A 37 3.15 -6.00 7.44
N PHE A 38 2.76 -5.07 6.58
CA PHE A 38 3.31 -4.96 5.23
C PHE A 38 4.56 -4.08 5.24
N LYS A 39 5.73 -4.68 5.01
CA LYS A 39 7.01 -3.97 4.94
C LYS A 39 7.00 -2.83 3.93
N ALA A 40 6.29 -3.02 2.81
CA ALA A 40 6.13 -2.00 1.78
C ALA A 40 5.44 -0.70 2.26
N LEU A 41 4.67 -0.77 3.36
CA LEU A 41 3.96 0.37 3.93
C LEU A 41 4.75 1.08 5.06
N ASP A 42 5.83 0.47 5.58
CA ASP A 42 6.73 1.10 6.57
C ASP A 42 7.72 2.03 5.85
N MET A 43 7.20 3.18 5.38
CA MET A 43 7.98 4.20 4.69
C MET A 43 8.37 5.35 5.62
N PRO A 44 9.57 5.96 5.46
CA PRO A 44 9.98 7.09 6.29
C PRO A 44 9.04 8.29 6.09
N PHE A 45 8.60 8.90 7.19
CA PHE A 45 7.82 10.13 7.13
C PHE A 45 8.68 11.32 6.70
N LYS A 46 8.47 11.81 5.47
CA LYS A 46 9.23 12.95 4.93
C LYS A 46 8.61 14.33 5.19
N GLY A 47 7.40 14.40 5.76
CA GLY A 47 6.77 15.66 6.19
C GLY A 47 6.72 16.77 5.12
N GLY A 48 6.52 16.42 3.84
CA GLY A 48 6.45 17.39 2.74
C GLY A 48 7.80 17.91 2.21
N LYS A 49 8.94 17.47 2.77
CA LYS A 49 10.28 17.90 2.29
C LYS A 49 10.69 17.33 0.92
N ASP A 50 9.86 16.48 0.32
CA ASP A 50 10.08 15.88 -1.01
C ASP A 50 9.46 16.71 -2.16
N GLY A 51 8.76 17.81 -1.85
CA GLY A 51 8.14 18.69 -2.85
C GLY A 51 9.11 19.74 -3.37
N ARG A 52 9.85 19.41 -4.44
CA ARG A 52 10.50 20.33 -5.41
C ARG A 52 11.24 21.55 -4.82
N ARG A 53 12.57 21.46 -4.78
CA ARG A 53 13.42 22.63 -5.06
C ARG A 53 13.45 22.90 -6.55
#